data_AF-A0A6I1R9H1-F1
#
_entry.id   AF-A0A6I1R9H1-F1
#
_cell.length_a   1.000
_cell.length_b   1.000
_cell.length_c   1.000
_cell.angle_alpha   90.00
_cell.angle_beta   90.00
_cell.angle_gamma   90.00
#
_symmetry.space_group_name_H-M   'P 1'
#
loop_
_entity.id
_entity.type
_entity.pdbx_description
1 polymer ?
#
loop_
_entity_poly.entity_id
_entity_poly.type
_entity_poly.pdbx_seq_one_letter_code
_entity_poly.pdbx_strand_id
1 'polypeptide(L)'
;MKKSMSLLTNLLLSSTLFWGVPSASGQEAILRVPVESTGYCHMKFPSIREDTLFSVNPTFDESAGNIIDFYGSCDHDPPGVDEVRTQKKLLLRGYSSDGE
;
A
#
# COMPACT_ATOMS: atom_id res chain seq x y z
N MET A 1 8.57 27.05 58.64
CA MET A 1 9.45 26.00 58.07
C MET A 1 8.68 24.84 57.42
N LYS A 2 7.54 24.36 57.94
CA LYS A 2 6.75 23.27 57.31
C LYS A 2 6.18 23.58 55.92
N LYS A 3 5.68 24.79 55.69
CA LYS A 3 5.10 25.21 54.39
C LYS A 3 6.16 25.44 53.30
N SER A 4 7.34 25.94 53.68
CA SER A 4 8.47 26.15 52.75
C SER A 4 9.13 24.84 52.32
N MET A 5 9.17 23.82 53.20
CA MET A 5 9.63 22.48 52.82
C MET A 5 8.70 21.83 51.78
N SER A 6 7.38 21.98 51.92
CA SER A 6 6.41 21.40 50.98
C SER A 6 6.48 22.00 49.57
N LEU A 7 6.75 23.31 49.47
CA LEU A 7 6.95 23.97 48.17
C LEU A 7 8.23 23.49 47.50
N LEU A 8 9.33 23.36 48.25
CA LEU A 8 10.60 22.85 47.73
C LEU A 8 10.49 21.39 47.27
N THR A 9 9.77 20.53 48.00
CA THR A 9 9.58 19.14 47.60
C THR A 9 8.74 19.00 46.33
N ASN A 10 7.69 19.81 46.17
CA ASN A 10 6.89 19.79 44.95
C ASN A 10 7.67 20.32 43.73
N LEU A 11 8.54 21.32 43.94
CA LEU A 11 9.40 21.86 42.89
C LEU A 11 10.52 20.87 42.47
N LEU A 12 11.05 20.10 43.43
CA LEU A 12 12.04 19.05 43.16
C LEU A 12 11.43 17.82 42.47
N LEU A 13 10.17 17.49 42.72
CA LEU A 13 9.48 16.40 42.02
C LEU A 13 9.10 16.75 40.58
N SER A 14 8.83 18.02 40.25
CA SER A 14 8.52 18.42 38.87
C SER A 14 9.75 18.57 37.98
N SER A 15 10.95 18.79 38.55
CA SER A 15 12.18 18.95 37.77
C SER A 15 12.72 17.65 37.16
N THR A 16 12.36 16.48 37.71
CA THR A 16 12.83 15.18 37.22
C THR A 16 12.10 14.69 35.98
N LEU A 17 10.99 15.32 35.59
CA LEU A 17 10.23 14.96 34.38
C LEU A 17 10.86 15.48 33.08
N PHE A 18 11.86 16.36 33.16
CA PHE A 18 12.50 16.95 31.98
C PHE A 18 13.74 16.21 31.48
N TRP A 19 14.31 15.27 32.25
CA TRP A 19 15.62 14.70 31.93
C TRP A 19 15.62 13.32 31.27
N GLY A 20 14.46 12.75 30.93
CA GLY A 20 14.37 11.34 30.58
C GLY A 20 13.42 11.02 29.45
N VAL A 21 13.76 11.44 28.23
CA VAL A 21 13.30 10.69 27.05
C VAL A 21 14.56 10.13 26.39
N PRO A 22 14.85 8.82 26.54
CA PRO A 22 15.81 8.17 25.67
C PRO A 22 15.26 8.25 24.25
N SER A 23 15.72 9.22 23.48
CA SER A 23 15.49 9.22 22.05
C SER A 23 16.37 8.11 21.47
N ALA A 24 15.79 6.94 21.28
CA ALA A 24 16.38 5.92 20.42
C ALA A 24 16.30 6.45 18.99
N SER A 25 17.30 7.22 18.58
CA SER A 25 17.52 7.50 17.16
C SER A 25 18.11 6.23 16.59
N GLY A 26 17.28 5.42 15.93
CA GLY A 26 17.80 4.41 15.03
C GLY A 26 18.40 5.13 13.84
N GLN A 27 19.72 5.29 13.78
CA GLN A 27 20.41 5.57 12.51
C GLN A 27 20.40 4.32 11.64
N GLU A 28 19.22 3.74 11.42
CA GLU A 28 19.04 2.80 10.33
C GLU A 28 18.92 3.63 9.07
N ALA A 29 20.06 3.83 8.41
CA ALA A 29 20.04 4.23 7.02
C ALA A 29 19.17 3.20 6.29
N ILE A 30 18.05 3.65 5.71
CA ILE A 30 17.25 2.82 4.83
C ILE A 30 18.13 2.49 3.62
N LEU A 31 18.83 1.37 3.71
CA LEU A 31 19.72 0.88 2.67
C LEU A 31 18.83 0.25 1.60
N ARG A 32 18.69 0.93 0.46
CA ARG A 32 18.08 0.33 -0.73
C ARG A 32 19.09 -0.63 -1.34
N VAL A 33 19.07 -1.88 -0.86
CA VAL A 33 19.80 -2.96 -1.51
C VAL A 33 18.98 -3.41 -2.72
N PRO A 34 19.55 -3.45 -3.94
CA PRO A 34 18.86 -4.03 -5.07
C PRO A 34 18.55 -5.49 -4.73
N VAL A 35 17.26 -5.81 -4.67
CA VAL A 35 16.83 -7.20 -4.54
C VAL A 35 17.03 -7.83 -5.91
N GLU A 36 17.88 -8.85 -6.00
CA GLU A 36 18.00 -9.70 -7.19
C GLU A 36 16.74 -10.60 -7.24
N SER A 37 15.56 -9.98 -7.46
CA SER A 37 14.32 -10.74 -7.60
C SER A 37 14.24 -11.31 -9.01
N THR A 38 14.78 -12.51 -9.18
CA THR A 38 14.70 -13.28 -10.42
C THR A 38 13.26 -13.71 -10.80
N GLY A 39 12.24 -13.19 -10.12
CA GLY A 39 10.83 -13.49 -10.38
C GLY A 39 9.85 -12.39 -9.99
N TYR A 40 10.31 -11.19 -9.62
CA TYR A 40 9.42 -10.04 -9.39
C TYR A 40 9.61 -9.01 -10.50
N CYS A 41 8.57 -8.81 -11.30
CA CYS A 41 8.57 -7.95 -12.46
C CYS A 41 7.58 -6.81 -12.30
N HIS A 42 7.92 -5.74 -13.01
CA HIS A 42 7.04 -4.63 -13.30
C HIS A 42 6.53 -4.79 -14.73
N MET A 43 5.23 -4.97 -14.90
CA MET A 43 4.58 -5.22 -16.19
C MET A 43 3.47 -4.20 -16.43
N LYS A 44 3.29 -3.83 -17.70
CA LYS A 44 2.20 -2.94 -18.12
C LYS A 44 1.43 -3.59 -19.26
N PHE A 45 0.11 -3.63 -19.12
CA PHE A 45 -0.78 -4.19 -20.13
C PHE A 45 -2.11 -3.42 -20.17
N PRO A 46 -2.81 -3.40 -21.32
CA PRO A 46 -4.11 -2.74 -21.41
C PRO A 46 -5.17 -3.44 -20.57
N SER A 47 -6.28 -2.76 -20.28
CA SER A 47 -7.44 -3.45 -19.70
C SER A 47 -8.04 -4.47 -20.67
N ILE A 48 -8.75 -5.48 -20.16
CA ILE A 48 -9.51 -6.39 -21.02
C ILE A 48 -10.78 -5.68 -21.44
N ARG A 49 -11.13 -5.80 -22.74
CA ARG A 49 -12.38 -5.25 -23.26
C ARG A 49 -13.57 -5.80 -22.49
N GLU A 50 -14.41 -4.91 -21.98
CA GLU A 50 -15.56 -5.26 -21.13
C GLU A 50 -16.51 -6.26 -21.79
N ASP A 51 -16.74 -6.13 -23.11
CA ASP A 51 -17.60 -7.02 -23.89
C ASP A 51 -17.02 -8.44 -24.03
N THR A 52 -15.70 -8.58 -23.98
CA THR A 52 -15.00 -9.88 -24.05
C THR A 52 -14.70 -10.48 -22.68
N LEU A 53 -14.87 -9.71 -21.60
CA LEU A 53 -14.51 -10.14 -20.26
C LEU A 53 -15.26 -11.41 -19.84
N PHE A 54 -16.52 -11.56 -20.26
CA PHE A 54 -17.36 -12.73 -20.01
C PHE A 54 -17.27 -13.81 -21.09
N SER A 55 -16.46 -13.60 -22.12
CA SER A 55 -16.19 -14.57 -23.17
C SER A 55 -15.19 -15.65 -22.71
N VAL A 56 -15.09 -16.71 -23.50
CA VAL A 56 -14.07 -17.76 -23.34
C VAL A 56 -12.67 -17.24 -23.67
N ASN A 57 -12.57 -16.25 -24.57
CA ASN A 57 -11.31 -15.64 -24.99
C ASN A 57 -11.35 -14.13 -24.73
N PRO A 58 -10.93 -13.66 -23.53
CA PRO A 58 -10.81 -12.24 -23.23
C PRO A 58 -9.72 -11.60 -24.11
N THR A 59 -9.98 -10.39 -24.59
CA THR A 59 -9.04 -9.64 -25.44
C THR A 59 -8.76 -8.26 -24.87
N PHE A 60 -7.53 -7.77 -25.03
CA PHE A 60 -7.16 -6.43 -24.58
C PHE A 60 -7.87 -5.34 -25.36
N ASP A 61 -8.14 -4.24 -24.66
CA ASP A 61 -8.60 -2.99 -25.24
C ASP A 61 -7.41 -2.06 -25.45
N GLU A 62 -6.77 -2.18 -26.62
CA GLU A 62 -5.68 -1.29 -27.02
C GLU A 62 -6.12 0.18 -27.17
N SER A 63 -7.43 0.44 -27.22
CA SER A 63 -8.01 1.77 -27.46
C SER A 63 -8.53 2.46 -26.19
N ALA A 64 -8.74 1.72 -25.10
CA ALA A 64 -9.31 2.24 -23.87
C ALA A 64 -8.43 3.27 -23.15
N GLY A 65 -7.15 3.41 -23.55
CA GLY A 65 -6.20 4.38 -22.98
C GLY A 65 -5.85 4.13 -21.50
N ASN A 66 -6.50 3.16 -20.86
CA ASN A 66 -6.22 2.69 -19.52
C ASN A 66 -5.15 1.58 -19.57
N ILE A 67 -4.15 1.71 -18.70
CA ILE A 67 -3.05 0.75 -18.60
C ILE A 67 -3.04 0.24 -17.17
N ILE A 68 -3.03 -1.08 -17.03
CA ILE A 68 -2.84 -1.75 -15.75
C ILE A 68 -1.35 -1.80 -15.48
N ASP A 69 -0.96 -1.26 -14.32
CA ASP A 69 0.41 -1.20 -13.87
C ASP A 69 0.62 -2.27 -12.79
N PHE A 70 1.20 -3.42 -13.18
CA PHE A 70 1.29 -4.62 -12.36
C PHE A 70 2.71 -4.81 -11.80
N TYR A 71 2.77 -5.16 -10.52
CA TYR A 71 4.00 -5.53 -9.84
C TYR A 71 3.81 -6.88 -9.16
N GLY A 72 4.56 -7.89 -9.59
CA GLY A 72 4.35 -9.24 -9.09
C GLY A 72 5.18 -10.26 -9.85
N SER A 73 4.68 -11.48 -10.00
CA SER A 73 5.43 -12.53 -10.68
C SER A 73 5.71 -12.17 -12.15
N CYS A 74 6.93 -12.45 -12.62
CA CYS A 74 7.28 -12.30 -14.03
C CYS A 74 6.50 -13.23 -14.97
N ASP A 75 6.01 -14.36 -14.45
CA ASP A 75 5.20 -15.32 -15.20
C ASP A 75 3.70 -15.03 -15.07
N HIS A 76 3.33 -13.82 -14.66
CA HIS A 76 1.93 -13.41 -14.57
C HIS A 76 1.31 -13.39 -15.97
N ASP A 77 0.14 -14.03 -16.10
CA ASP A 77 -0.65 -14.09 -17.33
C ASP A 77 -1.75 -13.01 -17.28
N PRO A 78 -1.58 -11.86 -17.97
CA PRO A 78 -2.52 -10.76 -17.82
C PRO A 78 -3.94 -11.00 -18.37
N PRO A 79 -4.16 -11.78 -19.45
CA PRO A 79 -5.50 -12.26 -19.82
C PRO A 79 -5.91 -13.53 -19.06
N GLY A 80 -5.19 -13.91 -18.00
CA GLY A 80 -5.42 -15.12 -17.23
C GLY A 80 -6.70 -15.09 -16.39
N VAL A 81 -7.12 -16.26 -15.92
CA VAL A 81 -8.40 -16.46 -15.23
C VAL A 81 -8.55 -15.58 -13.98
N ASP A 82 -7.46 -15.37 -13.25
CA ASP A 82 -7.48 -14.60 -12.01
C ASP A 82 -7.65 -13.10 -12.25
N GLU A 83 -7.01 -12.56 -13.29
CA GLU A 83 -7.15 -11.16 -13.67
C GLU A 83 -8.55 -10.89 -14.23
N VAL A 84 -9.04 -11.78 -15.11
CA VAL A 84 -10.42 -11.74 -15.62
C VAL A 84 -11.44 -11.74 -14.47
N ARG A 85 -11.25 -12.58 -13.46
CA ARG A 85 -12.16 -12.63 -12.29
C ARG A 85 -12.11 -11.33 -11.50
N THR A 86 -10.93 -10.76 -11.33
CA THR A 86 -10.73 -9.50 -10.60
C THR A 86 -11.39 -8.34 -11.32
N GLN A 87 -11.15 -8.19 -12.62
CA GLN A 87 -11.77 -7.16 -13.45
C GLN A 87 -13.30 -7.30 -13.50
N LYS A 88 -13.83 -8.54 -13.58
CA LYS A 88 -15.29 -8.78 -13.49
C LYS A 88 -15.87 -8.24 -12.19
N LYS A 89 -15.21 -8.54 -11.07
CA LYS A 89 -15.66 -8.09 -9.76
C LYS A 89 -15.65 -6.56 -9.66
N LEU A 90 -14.64 -5.91 -10.24
CA LEU A 90 -14.54 -4.45 -10.27
C LEU A 90 -15.66 -3.82 -11.13
N LEU A 91 -15.91 -4.34 -12.33
CA LEU A 91 -17.00 -3.87 -13.19
C LEU A 91 -18.37 -4.01 -12.51
N LEU A 92 -18.66 -5.18 -11.92
CA LEU A 92 -19.91 -5.41 -11.21
C LEU A 92 -20.06 -4.51 -9.99
N ARG A 93 -18.96 -4.16 -9.31
CA ARG A 93 -18.99 -3.23 -8.19
C ARG A 93 -19.26 -1.80 -8.64
N GLY A 94 -18.65 -1.36 -9.75
CA GLY A 94 -18.92 -0.05 -10.36
C GLY A 94 -20.39 0.09 -10.73
N TYR A 95 -20.94 -0.93 -11.40
CA TYR A 95 -22.36 -0.96 -11.78
C TYR A 95 -23.31 -0.78 -10.58
N SER A 96 -23.01 -1.41 -9.45
CA SER A 96 -23.84 -1.25 -8.24
C SER A 96 -23.70 0.12 -7.57
N SER A 97 -22.59 0.84 -7.79
CA SER A 97 -22.34 2.13 -7.14
C SER A 97 -22.94 3.31 -7.92
N ASP A 98 -23.25 3.13 -9.20
CA ASP A 98 -23.84 4.17 -10.07
C ASP A 98 -25.38 4.16 -10.05
N GLY A 99 -25.99 3.30 -9.21
CA GLY A 99 -27.44 3.13 -9.07
C GLY A 99 -28.09 3.80 -7.86
N GLU A 100 -27.35 4.62 -7.09
CA GLU A 100 -27.85 5.40 -5.94
C GLU A 100 -28.01 6.90 -6.24
#